data_AF-M0FPG4-F1
#
_entry.id   AF-M0FPG4-F1
#
_cell.length_a   1.000
_cell.length_b   1.000
_cell.length_c   1.000
_cell.angle_alpha   90.00
_cell.angle_beta   90.00
_cell.angle_gamma   90.00
#
_symmetry.space_group_name_H-M   'P 1'
#
loop_
_entity.id
_entity.type
_entity.pdbx_description
1 polymer ?
#
loop_
_entity_poly.entity_id
_entity_poly.type
_entity_poly.pdbx_seq_one_letter_code
_entity_poly.pdbx_strand_id
1 'polypeptide(L)'
;MSYSKQARGSFESVSERIPEGVKVYLPVLPVTALVGLFILYPIAQAIYSSFFNKDLLAPSEAEFIGLANYAEIWSSPTIHQVLWLSLIHISDGAR
;
A
#
# COMPACT_ATOMS: atom_id res chain seq x y z
N MET A 1 35.40 -32.73 14.45
CA MET A 1 34.42 -31.96 15.26
C MET A 1 34.83 -30.46 15.30
N SER A 2 34.84 -29.76 14.15
CA SER A 2 35.41 -28.39 14.01
C SER A 2 34.74 -27.55 12.91
N TYR A 3 33.42 -27.68 12.74
CA TYR A 3 32.66 -26.85 11.77
C TYR A 3 31.67 -25.90 12.46
N SER A 4 31.18 -26.26 13.65
CA SER A 4 30.19 -25.48 14.40
C SER A 4 30.75 -24.22 15.09
N LYS A 5 32.06 -24.14 15.35
CA LYS A 5 32.69 -22.97 15.97
C LYS A 5 32.96 -21.83 14.97
N GLN A 6 33.29 -22.17 13.71
CA GLN A 6 33.60 -21.17 12.69
C GLN A 6 32.35 -20.47 12.17
N ALA A 7 31.24 -21.22 12.01
CA ALA A 7 29.94 -20.63 11.67
C ALA A 7 29.44 -19.66 12.77
N ARG A 8 29.62 -20.01 14.04
CA ARG A 8 29.26 -19.11 15.17
C ARG A 8 30.07 -17.81 15.16
N GLY A 9 31.39 -17.88 14.93
CA GLY A 9 32.25 -16.69 14.90
C GLY A 9 31.90 -15.70 13.78
N SER A 10 31.42 -16.18 12.63
CA SER A 10 30.96 -15.31 11.55
C SER A 10 29.65 -14.58 11.87
N PHE A 11 28.69 -15.21 12.54
CA PHE A 11 27.42 -14.57 12.91
C PHE A 11 27.60 -13.52 14.04
N GLU A 12 28.51 -13.77 14.99
CA GLU A 12 28.85 -12.82 16.06
C GLU A 12 29.40 -11.50 15.49
N SER A 13 30.33 -11.57 14.52
CA SER A 13 30.93 -10.37 13.92
C SER A 13 29.97 -9.50 13.09
N VAL A 14 28.90 -10.09 12.56
CA VAL A 14 27.83 -9.36 11.85
C VAL A 14 26.86 -8.73 12.86
N SER A 15 26.59 -9.43 13.96
CA SER A 15 25.72 -8.95 15.06
C SER A 15 26.34 -7.76 15.80
N GLU A 16 27.66 -7.68 15.95
CA GLU A 16 28.34 -6.55 16.60
C GLU A 16 28.23 -5.22 15.83
N ARG A 17 27.94 -5.26 14.52
CA ARG A 17 27.89 -4.07 13.66
C ARG A 17 26.50 -3.44 13.56
N ILE A 18 25.46 -4.16 13.96
CA ILE A 18 24.09 -3.66 13.91
C ILE A 18 23.78 -2.94 15.22
N PRO A 19 23.35 -1.67 15.21
CA PRO A 19 22.95 -0.98 16.42
C PRO A 19 21.86 -1.77 17.16
N GLU A 20 21.98 -1.91 18.48
CA GLU A 20 21.02 -2.70 19.30
C GLU A 20 19.56 -2.30 19.05
N GLY A 21 19.29 -1.01 18.81
CA GLY A 21 17.95 -0.52 18.48
C GLY A 21 17.39 -1.04 17.14
N VAL A 22 18.24 -1.41 16.18
CA VAL A 22 17.82 -1.91 14.85
C VAL A 22 17.58 -3.43 14.87
N LYS A 23 18.26 -4.17 15.75
CA LYS A 23 18.11 -5.63 15.87
C LYS A 23 16.67 -6.05 16.18
N VAL A 24 15.95 -5.24 16.95
CA VAL A 24 14.54 -5.48 17.32
C VAL A 24 13.61 -5.43 16.10
N TYR A 25 13.92 -4.64 15.08
CA TYR A 25 13.09 -4.48 13.88
C TYR A 25 13.39 -5.50 12.78
N LEU A 26 14.57 -6.09 12.79
CA LEU A 26 15.00 -7.08 11.79
C LEU A 26 14.01 -8.26 11.58
N PRO A 27 13.43 -8.89 12.63
CA PRO A 27 12.44 -9.95 12.45
C PRO A 27 11.07 -9.46 11.93
N VAL A 28 10.74 -8.17 12.13
CA VAL A 28 9.47 -7.58 11.66
C VAL A 28 9.57 -7.16 10.19
N LEU A 29 10.78 -6.83 9.74
CA LEU A 29 11.11 -6.38 8.39
C LEU A 29 10.48 -7.23 7.26
N PRO A 30 10.51 -8.58 7.24
CA PRO A 30 9.91 -9.36 6.16
C PRO A 30 8.40 -9.14 6.04
N VAL A 31 7.68 -9.06 7.15
CA VAL A 31 6.22 -8.81 7.12
C VAL A 31 5.95 -7.36 6.69
N THR A 32 6.69 -6.40 7.22
CA THR A 32 6.57 -4.99 6.81
C THR A 32 6.87 -4.80 5.31
N ALA A 33 7.88 -5.50 4.79
CA ALA A 33 8.21 -5.47 3.37
C ALA A 33 7.07 -6.05 2.51
N LEU A 34 6.46 -7.17 2.94
CA LEU A 34 5.29 -7.74 2.26
C LEU A 34 4.09 -6.80 2.30
N VAL A 35 3.79 -6.18 3.44
CA VAL A 35 2.72 -5.16 3.56
C VAL A 35 3.02 -3.97 2.65
N GLY A 36 4.26 -3.49 2.63
CA GLY A 36 4.69 -2.42 1.74
C GLY A 36 4.47 -2.76 0.27
N LEU A 37 4.88 -3.95 -0.15
CA LEU A 37 4.84 -4.40 -1.54
C LEU A 37 3.42 -4.75 -2.02
N PHE A 38 2.62 -5.42 -1.20
CA PHE A 38 1.33 -5.96 -1.63
C PHE A 38 0.12 -5.12 -1.21
N ILE A 39 0.29 -4.20 -0.26
CA ILE A 39 -0.81 -3.35 0.22
C ILE A 39 -0.50 -1.89 -0.09
N LEU A 40 0.63 -1.36 0.40
CA LEU A 40 0.91 0.07 0.26
C LEU A 40 1.23 0.46 -1.18
N TYR A 41 2.00 -0.35 -1.90
CA TYR A 41 2.32 -0.12 -3.31
C TYR A 41 1.07 -0.04 -4.21
N PRO A 42 0.13 -1.01 -4.23
CA PRO A 42 -1.06 -0.90 -5.06
C PRO A 42 -1.97 0.26 -4.64
N ILE A 43 -2.05 0.61 -3.34
CA ILE A 43 -2.78 1.80 -2.90
C ILE A 43 -2.13 3.07 -3.47
N ALA A 44 -0.81 3.20 -3.36
CA ALA A 44 -0.10 4.35 -3.91
C ALA A 44 -0.25 4.43 -5.44
N GLN A 45 -0.23 3.28 -6.12
CA GLN A 45 -0.46 3.21 -7.56
C GLN A 45 -1.89 3.63 -7.93
N ALA A 46 -2.89 3.22 -7.17
CA ALA A 46 -4.29 3.61 -7.38
C ALA A 46 -4.48 5.12 -7.16
N ILE A 47 -3.88 5.67 -6.10
CA ILE A 47 -3.88 7.11 -5.83
C ILE A 47 -3.16 7.86 -6.94
N TYR A 48 -1.97 7.42 -7.37
CA TYR A 48 -1.29 8.06 -8.50
C TYR A 48 -2.15 8.00 -9.76
N SER A 49 -2.75 6.84 -10.05
CA SER A 49 -3.60 6.62 -11.23
C SER A 49 -4.86 7.49 -11.24
N SER A 50 -5.42 7.87 -10.11
CA SER A 50 -6.66 8.66 -10.06
C SER A 50 -6.47 10.11 -10.52
N PHE A 51 -5.23 10.59 -10.65
CA PHE A 51 -4.93 11.89 -11.24
C PHE A 51 -4.80 11.86 -12.78
N PHE A 52 -4.97 10.69 -13.40
CA PHE A 52 -4.86 10.51 -14.84
C PHE A 52 -6.20 10.14 -15.46
N ASN A 53 -6.41 10.54 -16.70
CA ASN A 53 -7.46 10.01 -17.56
C ASN A 53 -6.91 8.72 -18.18
N LYS A 54 -7.47 7.56 -17.79
CA LYS A 54 -7.05 6.26 -18.31
C LYS A 54 -8.20 5.59 -19.04
N ASP A 55 -8.08 5.49 -20.36
CA ASP A 55 -8.96 4.63 -21.14
C ASP A 55 -8.50 3.17 -21.03
N LEU A 56 -9.43 2.27 -20.70
CA LEU A 56 -9.16 0.84 -20.62
C LEU A 56 -8.83 0.24 -22.01
N LEU A 57 -9.29 0.88 -23.08
CA LEU A 57 -9.03 0.49 -24.46
C LEU A 57 -7.73 1.07 -25.02
N ALA A 58 -7.23 2.15 -24.41
CA ALA A 58 -5.98 2.82 -24.80
C ALA A 58 -5.13 3.20 -23.57
N PRO A 59 -4.65 2.22 -22.77
CA PRO A 59 -3.97 2.50 -21.51
C PRO A 59 -2.61 3.21 -21.67
N SER A 60 -2.02 3.18 -22.87
CA SER A 60 -0.79 3.90 -23.21
C SER A 60 -0.99 5.41 -23.35
N GLU A 61 -2.24 5.87 -23.50
CA GLU A 61 -2.58 7.29 -23.72
C GLU A 61 -2.98 8.00 -22.41
N ALA A 62 -2.52 7.48 -21.27
CA ALA A 62 -2.86 8.04 -19.96
C ALA A 62 -2.39 9.50 -19.82
N GLU A 63 -3.33 10.45 -19.81
CA GLU A 63 -3.06 11.87 -19.67
C GLU A 63 -3.19 12.33 -18.21
N PHE A 64 -2.26 13.14 -17.72
CA PHE A 64 -2.38 13.73 -16.38
C PHE A 64 -3.39 14.87 -16.38
N ILE A 65 -4.51 14.69 -15.67
CA ILE A 65 -5.62 15.64 -15.60
C ILE A 65 -5.79 16.26 -14.20
N GLY A 66 -4.85 15.99 -13.29
CA GLY A 66 -4.87 16.51 -11.93
C GLY A 66 -6.13 16.07 -11.17
N LEU A 67 -6.90 17.03 -10.65
CA LEU A 67 -8.08 16.76 -9.82
C LEU A 67 -9.40 16.68 -10.60
N ALA A 68 -9.38 16.70 -11.94
CA ALA A 68 -10.58 16.73 -12.75
C ALA A 68 -11.54 15.55 -12.46
N ASN A 69 -11.01 14.33 -12.30
CA ASN A 69 -11.79 13.14 -11.90
C ASN A 69 -12.55 13.36 -10.57
N TYR A 70 -11.93 14.02 -9.60
CA TYR A 70 -12.55 14.30 -8.31
C TYR A 70 -13.64 15.36 -8.41
N ALA A 71 -13.43 16.39 -9.24
CA ALA A 71 -14.44 17.42 -9.50
C ALA A 71 -15.67 16.84 -10.20
N GLU A 72 -15.48 15.92 -11.15
CA GLU A 72 -16.57 15.20 -11.81
C GLU A 72 -17.42 14.41 -10.79
N ILE A 73 -16.76 13.60 -9.94
CA ILE A 73 -17.42 12.84 -8.88
C ILE A 73 -18.21 13.76 -7.95
N TRP A 74 -17.60 14.87 -7.52
CA TRP A 74 -18.23 15.84 -6.61
C TRP A 74 -19.43 16.57 -7.23
N SER A 75 -19.43 16.72 -8.56
CA SER A 75 -20.55 17.35 -9.27
C SER A 75 -21.66 16.38 -9.66
N SER A 76 -21.45 15.06 -9.50
CA SER A 76 -22.34 14.01 -9.98
C SER A 76 -23.53 13.76 -9.04
N PRO A 77 -24.76 14.11 -9.43
CA PRO A 77 -25.95 13.86 -8.61
C PRO A 77 -26.20 12.36 -8.42
N THR A 78 -25.86 11.55 -9.44
CA THR A 78 -25.98 10.09 -9.40
C THR A 78 -25.07 9.49 -8.33
N ILE A 79 -23.80 9.92 -8.26
CA ILE A 79 -22.89 9.42 -7.23
C ILE A 79 -23.39 9.82 -5.85
N HIS A 80 -23.84 11.06 -5.65
CA HIS A 80 -24.41 11.49 -4.37
C HIS A 80 -25.61 10.66 -3.94
N GLN A 81 -26.50 10.33 -4.88
CA GLN A 81 -27.65 9.48 -4.61
C GLN A 81 -27.24 8.06 -4.19
N VAL A 82 -26.28 7.46 -4.89
CA VAL A 82 -25.78 6.11 -4.56
C VAL A 82 -25.09 6.11 -3.20
N LEU A 83 -24.24 7.11 -2.90
CA LEU A 83 -23.58 7.24 -1.60
C LEU A 83 -24.60 7.35 -0.46
N TRP A 84 -25.65 8.15 -0.65
CA TRP A 84 -26.73 8.29 0.32
C TRP A 84 -27.49 6.99 0.54
N LEU A 85 -27.83 6.28 -0.54
CA LEU A 85 -28.49 4.99 -0.46
C LEU A 85 -27.61 3.93 0.24
N SER A 86 -26.30 3.90 -0.07
CA SER A 86 -25.36 3.00 0.59
C SER A 86 -25.26 3.27 2.10
N LEU A 87 -25.27 4.54 2.50
CA LEU A 87 -25.30 4.93 3.92
C LEU A 87 -26.56 4.42 4.63
N ILE A 88 -27.74 4.60 4.00
CA ILE A 88 -29.00 4.09 4.53
C ILE A 88 -28.93 2.57 4.68
N HIS A 89 -28.48 1.86 3.65
CA HIS A 89 -28.40 0.40 3.66
C HIS A 89 -27.50 -0.15 4.79
N ILE A 90 -26.33 0.47 5.00
CA ILE A 90 -25.42 0.11 6.10
C ILE A 90 -26.08 0.42 7.46
N SER A 91 -26.81 1.54 7.57
CA SER A 91 -27.46 1.93 8.83
C SER A 91 -28.62 1.02 9.22
N ASP A 92 -29.39 0.53 8.24
CA ASP A 92 -30.51 -0.40 8.48
C ASP A 92 -30.00 -1.81 8.80
N GLY A 93 -28.91 -2.25 8.15
CA GLY A 93 -28.25 -3.53 8.46
C GLY A 93 -27.49 -3.54 9.79
N ALA A 94 -27.32 -2.40 10.45
CA ALA A 94 -26.71 -2.27 11.76
C ALA A 94 -27.71 -2.39 12.93
N ARG A 95 -29.00 -2.65 12.63
CA ARG A 95 -30.07 -2.97 13.60
C ARG A 95 -30.43 -4.44 13.53
#